data_AF-A0A833E8Q9-F1
#
_entry.id   AF-A0A833E8Q9-F1
#
_cell.length_a   1.000
_cell.length_b   1.000
_cell.length_c   1.000
_cell.angle_alpha   90.00
_cell.angle_beta   90.00
_cell.angle_gamma   90.00
#
_symmetry.space_group_name_H-M   'P 1'
#
loop_
_entity.id
_entity.type
_entity.pdbx_description
1 polymer ?
#
loop_
_entity_poly.entity_id
_entity_poly.type
_entity_poly.pdbx_seq_one_letter_code
_entity_poly.pdbx_strand_id
1 'polypeptide(L)'
;MQGRPNNLGLAETIYWTSLLPHVSKKVRVAPMNGIEKALVDLLSRSKAALTFDEIYEALLNVGINAQKKAVREALAGLIRNGIVTREPDYERKKMVFRVAEKH
;
A
#
# COMPACT_ATOMS: atom_id res chain seq x y z
N MET A 1 -28.92 62.48 -19.02
CA MET A 1 -27.63 62.66 -18.32
C MET A 1 -27.14 61.27 -17.93
N GLN A 2 -26.44 60.57 -18.82
CA GLN A 2 -24.97 60.54 -18.98
C GLN A 2 -24.22 60.10 -17.71
N GLY A 3 -23.55 58.95 -17.83
CA GLY A 3 -22.65 58.34 -16.86
C GLY A 3 -22.29 56.90 -17.24
N ARG A 4 -21.54 56.71 -18.34
CA ARG A 4 -20.67 55.52 -18.58
C ARG A 4 -19.22 56.00 -18.37
N PRO A 5 -18.26 55.16 -17.91
CA PRO A 5 -17.56 54.18 -18.78
C PRO A 5 -17.34 52.81 -18.09
N ASN A 6 -17.38 51.66 -18.79
CA ASN A 6 -16.39 51.03 -19.67
C ASN A 6 -15.00 50.80 -19.05
N ASN A 7 -14.65 49.51 -18.84
CA ASN A 7 -13.42 48.79 -19.25
C ASN A 7 -13.22 47.56 -18.35
N LEU A 8 -13.43 46.34 -18.87
CA LEU A 8 -12.42 45.47 -19.51
C LEU A 8 -11.32 45.02 -18.54
N GLY A 9 -11.32 43.72 -18.21
CA GLY A 9 -10.27 43.10 -17.42
C GLY A 9 -10.52 41.64 -17.10
N LEU A 10 -10.27 40.76 -18.07
CA LEU A 10 -9.49 39.53 -17.89
C LEU A 10 -9.91 38.57 -16.76
N ALA A 11 -10.49 37.42 -17.12
CA ALA A 11 -9.79 36.13 -17.06
C ALA A 11 -10.80 34.99 -17.09
N GLU A 12 -10.71 34.18 -18.13
CA GLU A 12 -11.04 32.76 -18.07
C GLU A 12 -10.48 32.15 -16.79
N THR A 13 -11.32 31.55 -15.95
CA THR A 13 -10.85 30.43 -15.15
C THR A 13 -11.99 29.45 -14.94
N ILE A 14 -12.02 28.49 -15.86
CA ILE A 14 -12.56 27.16 -15.65
C ILE A 14 -11.95 26.63 -14.35
N TYR A 15 -12.76 26.46 -13.31
CA TYR A 15 -12.45 25.50 -12.25
C TYR A 15 -13.65 24.57 -12.09
N TRP A 16 -13.67 23.57 -12.97
CA TRP A 16 -14.08 22.23 -12.58
C TRP A 16 -13.17 21.79 -11.43
N THR A 17 -13.69 21.69 -10.21
CA THR A 17 -12.96 21.04 -9.12
C THR A 17 -13.87 20.08 -8.39
N SER A 18 -13.75 18.84 -8.84
CA SER A 18 -13.74 17.67 -7.97
C SER A 18 -15.08 17.25 -7.39
N LEU A 19 -15.94 16.85 -8.31
CA LEU A 19 -16.72 15.62 -8.18
C LEU A 19 -15.74 14.44 -7.96
N LEU A 20 -15.27 14.23 -6.73
CA LEU A 20 -14.64 12.97 -6.36
C LEU A 20 -15.72 12.10 -5.71
N PRO A 21 -16.28 11.09 -6.40
CA PRO A 21 -16.96 10.04 -5.68
C PRO A 21 -15.95 9.46 -4.68
N HIS A 22 -16.39 9.26 -3.44
CA HIS A 22 -15.73 8.35 -2.51
C HIS A 22 -15.68 6.99 -3.20
N VAL A 23 -14.60 6.74 -3.94
CA VAL A 23 -14.27 5.43 -4.44
C VAL A 23 -13.77 4.67 -3.22
N SER A 24 -14.72 4.16 -2.44
CA SER A 24 -14.52 2.94 -1.68
C SER A 24 -14.20 1.85 -2.71
N LYS A 25 -12.93 1.79 -3.13
CA LYS A 25 -12.37 0.66 -3.86
C LYS A 25 -12.59 -0.52 -2.93
N LYS A 26 -13.68 -1.25 -3.16
CA LYS A 26 -13.89 -2.61 -2.66
C LYS A 26 -12.71 -3.40 -3.19
N VAL A 27 -11.62 -3.43 -2.42
CA VAL A 27 -10.44 -4.22 -2.74
C VAL A 27 -10.96 -5.64 -2.77
N ARG A 28 -11.12 -6.19 -3.98
CA ARG A 28 -11.32 -7.61 -4.18
C ARG A 28 -10.00 -8.26 -3.77
N VAL A 29 -9.79 -8.42 -2.47
CA VAL A 29 -8.81 -9.37 -1.96
C VAL A 29 -9.30 -10.72 -2.44
N ALA A 30 -8.48 -11.40 -3.25
CA ALA A 30 -8.65 -12.83 -3.52
C ALA A 30 -8.81 -13.57 -2.17
N PRO A 31 -9.40 -14.78 -2.13
CA PRO A 31 -9.44 -15.56 -0.90
C PRO A 31 -8.01 -15.73 -0.36
N MET A 32 -7.64 -14.93 0.63
CA MET A 32 -6.31 -14.94 1.23
C MET A 32 -6.19 -16.20 2.06
N ASN A 33 -5.16 -16.98 1.79
CA ASN A 33 -4.78 -18.07 2.68
C ASN A 33 -4.49 -17.51 4.09
N GLY A 34 -4.71 -18.30 5.14
CA GLY A 34 -4.52 -17.83 6.53
C GLY A 34 -3.14 -17.20 6.79
N ILE A 35 -2.10 -17.73 6.12
CA ILE A 35 -0.72 -17.22 6.19
C ILE A 35 -0.59 -15.85 5.50
N GLU A 36 -1.20 -15.67 4.32
CA GLU A 36 -1.13 -14.40 3.57
C GLU A 36 -1.80 -13.27 4.34
N LYS A 37 -2.95 -13.55 4.96
CA LYS A 37 -3.66 -12.57 5.79
C LYS A 37 -2.81 -12.15 6.99
N ALA A 38 -2.18 -13.11 7.67
CA ALA A 38 -1.30 -12.82 8.80
C ALA A 38 -0.06 -12.03 8.39
N LEU A 39 0.54 -12.35 7.25
CA LEU A 39 1.67 -11.60 6.69
C LEU A 39 1.31 -10.14 6.42
N VAL A 40 0.15 -9.90 5.80
CA VAL A 40 -0.30 -8.53 5.52
C VAL A 40 -0.63 -7.78 6.81
N ASP A 41 -1.30 -8.41 7.77
CA ASP A 41 -1.61 -7.79 9.06
C ASP A 41 -0.32 -7.42 9.83
N LEU A 42 0.66 -8.33 9.86
CA LEU A 42 1.96 -8.13 10.48
C LEU A 42 2.73 -6.97 9.82
N LEU A 43 2.82 -6.96 8.49
CA LEU A 43 3.50 -5.90 7.75
C LEU A 43 2.73 -4.56 7.81
N SER A 44 1.41 -4.58 7.93
CA SER A 44 0.59 -3.35 8.05
C SER A 44 0.71 -2.71 9.43
N ARG A 45 0.87 -3.51 10.48
CA ARG A 45 1.12 -3.02 11.85
C ARG A 45 2.55 -2.54 12.04
N SER A 46 3.49 -3.12 11.31
CA SER A 46 4.88 -2.68 11.33
C SER A 46 5.03 -1.39 10.52
N LYS A 47 5.42 -0.30 11.19
CA LYS A 47 5.82 0.95 10.49
C LYS A 47 7.15 0.80 9.74
N ALA A 48 7.93 -0.23 10.07
CA ALA A 48 9.25 -0.48 9.49
C ALA A 48 9.20 -1.63 8.48
N ALA A 49 10.08 -1.58 7.47
CA ALA A 49 10.30 -2.68 6.55
C ALA A 49 10.97 -3.84 7.29
N LEU A 50 10.43 -5.04 7.12
CA LEU A 50 10.87 -6.24 7.85
C LEU A 50 11.61 -7.19 6.93
N THR A 51 12.66 -7.83 7.43
CA THR A 51 13.37 -8.90 6.74
C THR A 51 12.59 -10.21 6.80
N PHE A 52 12.96 -11.19 5.96
CA PHE A 52 12.31 -12.50 5.98
C PHE A 52 12.39 -13.18 7.35
N ASP A 53 13.53 -13.08 8.03
CA ASP A 53 13.74 -13.71 9.33
C ASP A 53 12.85 -13.05 10.40
N GLU A 54 12.78 -11.71 10.41
CA GLU A 54 11.89 -10.97 11.32
C GLU A 54 10.42 -11.31 11.09
N ILE A 55 10.01 -11.44 9.82
CA ILE A 55 8.64 -11.85 9.47
C ILE A 55 8.37 -13.27 9.97
N TYR A 56 9.32 -14.19 9.77
CA TYR A 56 9.16 -15.58 10.18
C TYR A 56 9.07 -15.72 11.71
N GLU A 57 9.93 -15.03 12.45
CA GLU A 57 9.87 -14.99 13.91
C GLU A 57 8.56 -14.38 14.42
N ALA A 58 8.12 -13.27 13.82
CA ALA A 58 6.87 -12.65 14.19
C ALA A 58 5.65 -13.55 13.88
N LEU A 59 5.68 -14.36 12.80
CA LEU A 59 4.68 -15.38 12.53
C LEU A 59 4.66 -16.48 13.60
N LEU A 60 5.83 -16.95 14.05
CA LEU A 60 5.93 -17.92 15.14
C LEU A 60 5.37 -17.35 16.45
N ASN A 61 5.65 -16.08 16.75
CA ASN A 61 5.16 -15.40 17.95
C ASN A 61 3.63 -15.25 17.98
N VAL A 62 2.98 -15.15 16.82
CA VAL A 62 1.49 -15.17 16.73
C VAL A 62 0.91 -16.58 16.64
N GLY A 63 1.72 -17.62 16.84
CA GLY A 63 1.30 -19.02 16.84
C GLY A 63 1.16 -19.66 15.47
N ILE A 64 1.63 -19.00 14.40
CA ILE A 64 1.59 -19.55 13.03
C ILE A 64 2.88 -20.32 12.77
N ASN A 65 2.84 -21.62 13.06
CA ASN A 65 3.93 -22.53 12.73
C ASN A 65 3.81 -23.04 11.29
N ALA A 66 4.19 -22.18 10.34
CA ALA A 66 4.27 -22.53 8.93
C ALA A 66 5.70 -22.91 8.52
N GLN A 67 5.83 -23.80 7.54
CA GLN A 67 7.13 -24.09 6.95
C GLN A 67 7.69 -22.85 6.23
N LYS A 68 9.00 -22.62 6.35
CA LYS A 68 9.67 -21.48 5.67
C LYS A 68 9.36 -21.43 4.16
N LYS A 69 9.22 -22.59 3.50
CA LYS A 69 8.85 -22.68 2.08
C LYS A 69 7.47 -22.07 1.82
N ALA A 70 6.46 -22.45 2.60
CA ALA A 70 5.11 -21.92 2.48
C ALA A 70 5.05 -20.40 2.73
N VAL A 71 5.82 -19.89 3.70
CA VAL A 71 5.92 -18.44 3.96
C VAL A 71 6.55 -17.70 2.77
N ARG A 72 7.59 -18.26 2.15
CA ARG A 72 8.20 -17.68 0.94
C ARG A 72 7.22 -17.67 -0.23
N GLU A 73 6.48 -18.75 -0.45
CA GLU A 73 5.47 -18.85 -1.51
C GLU A 73 4.34 -17.83 -1.32
N ALA A 74 3.85 -17.68 -0.08
CA ALA A 74 2.85 -16.69 0.28
C ALA A 74 3.36 -15.25 0.05
N LEU A 75 4.57 -14.93 0.50
CA LEU A 75 5.21 -13.63 0.23
C LEU A 75 5.36 -13.38 -1.28
N ALA A 76 5.78 -14.39 -2.05
CA ALA A 76 5.90 -14.26 -3.50
C ALA A 76 4.53 -14.06 -4.19
N GLY A 77 3.46 -14.65 -3.66
CA GLY A 77 2.08 -14.38 -4.08
C GLY A 77 1.67 -12.93 -3.81
N LEU A 78 1.90 -12.45 -2.59
CA LEU A 78 1.61 -11.08 -2.18
C LEU A 78 2.39 -10.03 -2.99
N ILE A 79 3.65 -10.32 -3.33
CA ILE A 79 4.48 -9.47 -4.19
C ILE A 79 3.93 -9.41 -5.62
N ARG A 80 3.59 -10.57 -6.21
CA ARG A 80 2.98 -10.64 -7.54
C ARG A 80 1.64 -9.89 -7.60
N ASN A 81 0.87 -9.91 -6.51
CA ASN A 81 -0.39 -9.20 -6.40
C ASN A 81 -0.23 -7.70 -6.11
N GLY A 82 1.01 -7.20 -5.95
CA GLY A 82 1.28 -5.80 -5.64
C GLY A 82 0.79 -5.36 -4.26
N ILE A 83 0.63 -6.31 -3.32
CA ILE A 83 0.21 -6.02 -1.93
C ILE A 83 1.44 -5.78 -1.05
N VAL A 84 2.54 -6.47 -1.34
CA VAL A 84 3.82 -6.35 -0.64
C VAL A 84 4.89 -5.98 -1.65
N THR A 85 5.79 -5.07 -1.29
CA THR A 85 6.99 -4.77 -2.08
C THR A 85 8.22 -5.35 -1.40
N ARG A 86 9.18 -5.78 -2.22
CA ARG A 86 10.46 -6.32 -1.77
C ARG A 86 11.55 -5.39 -2.25
N GLU A 87 12.28 -4.78 -1.32
CA GLU A 87 13.28 -3.77 -1.61
C GLU A 87 14.61 -4.12 -0.93
N PRO A 88 15.74 -3.78 -1.56
CA PRO A 88 17.03 -3.86 -0.90
C PRO A 88 17.14 -2.71 0.12
N ASP A 89 17.39 -3.07 1.37
CA ASP A 89 17.82 -2.15 2.41
C ASP A 89 19.35 -2.13 2.41
N TYR A 90 19.92 -1.03 1.88
CA TYR A 90 21.36 -0.85 1.74
C TYR A 90 22.06 -0.58 3.07
N GLU A 91 21.35 -0.02 4.06
CA GLU A 91 21.90 0.22 5.40
C GLU A 91 22.10 -1.11 6.12
N ARG A 92 21.09 -1.99 6.05
CA ARG A 92 21.13 -3.32 6.66
C ARG A 92 21.83 -4.36 5.78
N LYS A 93 22.13 -4.03 4.52
CA LYS A 93 22.62 -4.97 3.47
C LYS A 93 21.73 -6.20 3.34
N LYS A 94 20.41 -6.03 3.48
CA LYS A 94 19.42 -7.12 3.52
C LYS A 94 18.24 -6.83 2.60
N MET A 95 17.51 -7.88 2.27
CA MET A 95 16.22 -7.74 1.59
C MET A 95 15.13 -7.52 2.63
N VAL A 96 14.37 -6.44 2.48
CA VAL A 96 13.25 -6.10 3.34
C VAL A 96 11.95 -6.13 2.55
N PHE A 97 10.86 -6.31 3.28
CA PHE A 97 9.50 -6.36 2.77
C PHE A 97 8.67 -5.30 3.47
N ARG A 98 7.85 -4.60 2.69
CA ARG A 98 6.91 -3.59 3.18
C ARG A 98 5.56 -3.75 2.50
N VAL A 99 4.48 -3.32 3.14
CA VAL A 99 3.19 -3.24 2.45
C VAL A 99 3.30 -2.19 1.35
N ALA A 100 2.81 -2.52 0.16
CA ALA A 100 2.69 -1.54 -0.91
C ALA A 100 1.63 -0.51 -0.50
N GLU A 101 2.01 0.76 -0.35
CA GLU A 101 1.04 1.84 -0.23
C GLU A 101 0.24 1.88 -1.54
N LYS A 102 -1.00 1.41 -1.49
CA LYS A 102 -1.92 1.54 -2.62
C LYS A 102 -2.26 3.02 -2.80
N HIS A 103 -1.79 3.59 -3.89
CA HIS A 103 -2.40 4.78 -4.51
C HIS A 103 -3.82 4.49 -5.02
#